data_AF-A0A9D2U9E6-F1
#
_entry.id   AF-A0A9D2U9E6-F1
#
_cell.length_a   1.000
_cell.length_b   1.000
_cell.length_c   1.000
_cell.angle_alpha   90.00
_cell.angle_beta   90.00
_cell.angle_gamma   90.00
#
_symmetry.space_group_name_H-M   'P 1'
#
loop_
_entity.id
_entity.type
_entity.pdbx_description
1 polymer ?
#
loop_
_entity_poly.entity_id
_entity_poly.type
_entity_poly.pdbx_seq_one_letter_code
_entity_poly.pdbx_strand_id
1 'polypeptide(L)'
;MSESHKLQELLQAGGLVTATEQQQAQIFAMAELADITVGVVECDRARSRSAVLRAIVKAVDYPDFFGSDLDALYDCLCDTVMDQKVGLYLWFNNLHTGDPVLAEHAEAILSVCNDVVDFASNKDRLFAYSVIHAGKHPDPEPGVAPTPYSGPEDDADVKSTTADGDDTEEDY
;
A
#
# COMPACT_ATOMS: atom_id res chain seq x y z
N MET A 1 -10.94 4.62 -33.36
CA MET A 1 -11.43 3.38 -32.70
C MET A 1 -10.28 2.42 -32.31
N SER A 2 -9.06 2.90 -32.06
CA SER A 2 -7.89 1.98 -31.95
C SER A 2 -7.22 1.95 -30.57
N GLU A 3 -7.37 2.97 -29.73
CA GLU A 3 -6.77 2.98 -28.40
C GLU A 3 -7.62 2.22 -27.38
N SER A 4 -8.94 2.36 -27.46
CA SER A 4 -9.88 1.73 -26.52
C SER A 4 -9.85 0.21 -26.57
N HIS A 5 -9.72 -0.38 -27.77
CA HIS A 5 -9.58 -1.83 -27.93
C HIS A 5 -8.23 -2.34 -27.43
N LYS A 6 -7.15 -1.61 -27.70
CA LYS A 6 -5.81 -2.00 -27.28
C LYS A 6 -5.67 -1.97 -25.76
N LEU A 7 -6.31 -1.00 -25.11
CA LEU A 7 -6.39 -0.89 -23.66
C LEU A 7 -7.22 -2.02 -23.04
N GLN A 8 -8.35 -2.37 -23.69
CA GLN A 8 -9.18 -3.50 -23.28
C GLN A 8 -8.44 -4.84 -23.41
N GLU A 9 -7.69 -5.04 -24.50
CA GLU A 9 -6.84 -6.23 -24.66
C GLU A 9 -5.74 -6.30 -23.60
N LEU A 10 -5.15 -5.16 -23.21
CA LEU A 10 -4.16 -5.10 -22.13
C LEU A 10 -4.78 -5.42 -20.76
N LEU A 11 -5.98 -4.91 -20.48
CA LEU A 11 -6.73 -5.24 -19.26
C LEU A 11 -7.13 -6.73 -19.22
N GLN A 12 -7.46 -7.32 -20.37
CA GLN A 12 -7.78 -8.75 -20.50
C GLN A 12 -6.55 -9.66 -20.51
N ALA A 13 -5.39 -9.16 -20.91
CA ALA A 13 -4.13 -9.89 -20.82
C ALA A 13 -3.60 -9.96 -19.38
N GLY A 14 -4.04 -9.04 -18.51
CA GLY A 14 -3.46 -8.88 -17.18
C GLY A 14 -2.09 -8.18 -17.20
N GLY A 15 -1.55 -7.88 -16.03
CA GLY A 15 -0.20 -7.34 -15.88
C GLY A 15 -0.08 -5.83 -15.80
N LEU A 16 1.13 -5.34 -16.12
CA LEU A 16 1.44 -3.91 -16.14
C LEU A 16 0.77 -3.24 -17.34
N VAL A 17 -0.22 -2.40 -17.06
CA VAL A 17 -0.91 -1.58 -18.06
C VAL A 17 -0.33 -0.17 -18.05
N THR A 18 0.37 0.20 -19.12
CA THR A 18 0.89 1.56 -19.31
C THR A 18 -0.25 2.51 -19.65
N ALA A 19 -0.75 3.23 -18.64
CA ALA A 19 -1.83 4.20 -18.77
C ALA A 19 -1.36 5.60 -18.33
N THR A 20 -2.05 6.63 -18.80
CA THR A 20 -1.87 8.02 -18.35
C THR A 20 -3.07 8.47 -17.53
N GLU A 21 -2.93 9.52 -16.70
CA GLU A 21 -4.05 10.08 -15.91
C GLU A 21 -5.26 10.42 -16.77
N GLN A 22 -5.04 10.89 -18.01
CA GLN A 22 -6.11 11.20 -18.95
C GLN A 22 -6.94 9.97 -19.37
N GLN A 23 -6.37 8.77 -19.26
CA GLN A 23 -7.02 7.51 -19.61
C GLN A 23 -7.69 6.83 -18.41
N GLN A 24 -7.52 7.34 -17.18
CA GLN A 24 -8.07 6.77 -15.96
C GLN A 24 -9.59 6.53 -16.06
N ALA A 25 -10.34 7.58 -16.42
CA ALA A 25 -11.80 7.50 -16.53
C ALA A 25 -12.25 6.46 -17.57
N GLN A 26 -11.50 6.34 -18.68
CA GLN A 26 -11.81 5.35 -19.72
C GLN A 26 -11.51 3.92 -19.25
N ILE A 27 -10.40 3.72 -18.52
CA ILE A 27 -10.03 2.41 -17.96
C ILE A 27 -11.03 1.97 -16.91
N PHE A 28 -11.46 2.88 -16.04
CA PHE A 28 -12.39 2.56 -14.96
C PHE A 28 -13.74 2.15 -15.54
N ALA A 29 -14.22 2.86 -16.56
CA ALA A 29 -15.41 2.48 -17.30
C ALA A 29 -15.26 1.11 -17.98
N MET A 30 -14.09 0.78 -18.54
CA MET A 30 -13.84 -0.53 -19.16
C MET A 30 -13.76 -1.67 -18.15
N ALA A 31 -13.11 -1.44 -17.01
CA ALA A 31 -13.00 -2.41 -15.93
C ALA A 31 -14.38 -2.69 -15.34
N GLU A 32 -15.20 -1.66 -15.12
CA GLU A 32 -16.59 -1.81 -14.67
C GLU A 32 -17.43 -2.61 -15.69
N LEU A 33 -17.29 -2.31 -16.99
CA LEU A 33 -17.94 -3.09 -18.06
C LEU A 33 -17.47 -4.55 -18.13
N ALA A 34 -16.25 -4.82 -17.68
CA ALA A 34 -15.67 -6.16 -17.61
C ALA A 34 -15.92 -6.87 -16.26
N ASP A 35 -16.70 -6.27 -15.34
CA ASP A 35 -16.94 -6.78 -13.98
C ASP A 35 -15.63 -6.98 -13.17
N ILE A 36 -14.61 -6.17 -13.49
CA ILE A 36 -13.32 -6.13 -12.80
C ILE A 36 -13.37 -5.08 -11.70
N THR A 37 -13.00 -5.47 -10.49
CA THR A 37 -12.94 -4.56 -9.34
C THR A 37 -11.76 -3.61 -9.49
N VAL A 38 -11.97 -2.31 -9.29
CA VAL A 38 -10.94 -1.28 -9.43
C VAL A 38 -10.57 -0.68 -8.07
N GLY A 39 -9.28 -0.65 -7.73
CA GLY A 39 -8.75 -0.02 -6.52
C GLY A 39 -7.78 1.11 -6.87
N VAL A 40 -7.97 2.30 -6.28
CA VAL A 40 -7.08 3.46 -6.48
C VAL A 40 -6.11 3.58 -5.30
N VAL A 41 -4.82 3.37 -5.57
CA VAL A 41 -3.73 3.46 -4.61
C VAL A 41 -3.07 4.84 -4.71
N GLU A 42 -3.37 5.71 -3.75
CA GLU A 42 -2.78 7.05 -3.66
C GLU A 42 -1.42 7.02 -2.93
N CYS A 43 -0.32 7.10 -3.69
CA CYS A 43 1.06 7.07 -3.16
C CYS A 43 1.68 8.46 -2.91
N ASP A 44 0.90 9.55 -3.01
CA ASP A 44 1.37 10.95 -2.85
C ASP A 44 2.21 11.20 -1.57
N ARG A 45 1.91 10.51 -0.48
CA ARG A 45 2.62 10.66 0.81
C ARG A 45 3.56 9.50 1.14
N ALA A 46 3.72 8.55 0.23
CA ALA A 46 4.44 7.31 0.51
C ALA A 46 5.95 7.53 0.39
N ARG A 47 6.62 7.76 1.53
CA ARG A 47 8.09 7.92 1.62
C ARG A 47 8.82 6.66 2.09
N SER A 48 8.11 5.55 2.26
CA SER A 48 8.67 4.28 2.74
C SER A 48 7.81 3.10 2.30
N ARG A 49 8.37 1.88 2.33
CA ARG A 49 7.66 0.62 2.04
C ARG A 49 6.33 0.52 2.77
N SER A 50 6.33 0.75 4.09
CA SER A 50 5.12 0.68 4.92
C SER A 50 4.05 1.71 4.52
N ALA A 51 4.46 2.88 4.02
CA ALA A 51 3.51 3.89 3.57
C ALA A 51 2.83 3.49 2.25
N VAL A 52 3.57 2.87 1.31
CA VAL A 52 2.98 2.29 0.09
C VAL A 52 2.04 1.15 0.44
N LEU A 53 2.44 0.23 1.34
CA LEU A 53 1.59 -0.87 1.79
C LEU A 53 0.28 -0.36 2.41
N ARG A 54 0.33 0.68 3.25
CA ARG A 54 -0.88 1.31 3.80
C ARG A 54 -1.77 1.94 2.74
N ALA A 55 -1.18 2.52 1.68
CA ALA A 55 -1.96 3.05 0.57
C ALA A 55 -2.70 1.92 -0.17
N ILE A 56 -2.05 0.77 -0.36
CA ILE A 56 -2.68 -0.42 -0.97
C ILE A 56 -3.79 -0.97 -0.07
N VAL A 57 -3.53 -1.17 1.22
CA VAL A 57 -4.52 -1.60 2.22
C VAL A 57 -5.76 -0.72 2.17
N LYS A 58 -5.58 0.60 2.11
CA LYS A 58 -6.68 1.56 2.01
C LYS A 58 -7.42 1.49 0.68
N ALA A 59 -6.73 1.21 -0.41
CA ALA A 59 -7.32 1.12 -1.75
C ALA A 59 -8.17 -0.15 -1.93
N VAL A 60 -7.71 -1.26 -1.35
CA VAL A 60 -8.38 -2.57 -1.43
C VAL A 60 -9.33 -2.80 -0.24
N ASP A 61 -9.32 -1.89 0.74
CA ASP A 61 -10.12 -1.94 1.97
C ASP A 61 -9.83 -3.18 2.83
N TYR A 62 -8.53 -3.48 3.02
CA TYR A 62 -8.09 -4.58 3.89
C TYR A 62 -8.26 -4.25 5.37
N PRO A 63 -8.52 -5.26 6.22
CA PRO A 63 -8.61 -5.08 7.66
C PRO A 63 -7.31 -4.55 8.27
N ASP A 64 -7.42 -3.82 9.38
CA ASP A 64 -6.29 -3.16 10.07
C ASP A 64 -5.14 -4.11 10.50
N PHE A 65 -5.37 -5.42 10.55
CA PHE A 65 -4.38 -6.46 10.87
C PHE A 65 -3.54 -6.92 9.66
N PHE A 66 -3.29 -6.03 8.71
CA PHE A 66 -2.41 -6.32 7.57
C PHE A 66 -0.96 -6.53 8.02
N GLY A 67 -0.37 -7.68 7.66
CA GLY A 67 1.05 -7.94 7.87
C GLY A 67 1.89 -6.93 7.08
N SER A 68 2.79 -6.20 7.74
CA SER A 68 3.55 -5.09 7.13
C SER A 68 4.74 -5.56 6.26
N ASP A 69 4.57 -6.69 5.56
CA ASP A 69 5.57 -7.42 4.81
C ASP A 69 5.08 -7.77 3.39
N LEU A 70 6.03 -8.05 2.49
CA LEU A 70 5.75 -8.35 1.08
C LEU A 70 5.00 -9.66 0.90
N ASP A 71 5.30 -10.66 1.73
CA ASP A 71 4.60 -11.96 1.69
C ASP A 71 3.13 -11.82 2.10
N ALA A 72 2.86 -11.02 3.13
CA ALA A 72 1.48 -10.73 3.55
C ALA A 72 0.72 -9.96 2.46
N LEU A 73 1.39 -9.04 1.75
CA LEU A 73 0.80 -8.38 0.58
C LEU A 73 0.44 -9.39 -0.51
N TYR A 74 1.36 -10.29 -0.84
CA TYR A 74 1.16 -11.32 -1.85
C TYR A 74 -0.04 -12.20 -1.50
N ASP A 75 -0.09 -12.74 -0.28
CA ASP A 75 -1.15 -13.63 0.19
C ASP A 75 -2.52 -12.92 0.16
N CYS A 76 -2.61 -11.69 0.69
CA CYS A 76 -3.85 -10.93 0.67
C CYS A 76 -4.31 -10.58 -0.75
N LEU A 77 -3.39 -10.20 -1.65
CA LEU A 77 -3.72 -9.94 -3.05
C LEU A 77 -4.20 -11.21 -3.75
N CYS A 78 -3.54 -12.35 -3.53
CA CYS A 78 -3.96 -13.63 -4.09
C CYS A 78 -5.36 -14.01 -3.62
N ASP A 79 -5.64 -13.91 -2.32
CA ASP A 79 -6.97 -14.17 -1.76
C ASP A 79 -8.02 -13.23 -2.35
N THR A 80 -7.69 -11.94 -2.49
CA THR A 80 -8.61 -10.95 -3.05
C THR A 80 -8.91 -11.21 -4.52
N VAL A 81 -7.88 -11.51 -5.32
CA VAL A 81 -8.04 -11.88 -6.74
C VAL A 81 -8.92 -13.13 -6.88
N MET A 82 -8.80 -14.08 -5.94
CA MET A 82 -9.62 -15.29 -5.93
C MET A 82 -11.05 -15.03 -5.47
N ASP A 83 -11.27 -14.07 -4.58
CA ASP A 83 -12.58 -13.61 -4.11
C ASP A 83 -13.34 -12.81 -5.18
N GLN A 84 -12.61 -12.05 -6.02
CA GLN A 84 -13.21 -11.34 -7.15
C GLN A 84 -13.74 -12.29 -8.23
N LYS A 85 -14.88 -11.93 -8.83
CA LYS A 85 -15.55 -12.72 -9.88
C LYS A 85 -14.73 -12.87 -11.15
N VAL A 86 -14.19 -11.76 -11.65
CA VAL A 86 -13.41 -11.71 -12.90
C VAL A 86 -11.96 -11.40 -12.59
N GLY A 87 -11.71 -10.37 -11.78
CA GLY A 87 -10.37 -9.92 -11.49
C GLY A 87 -10.30 -8.64 -10.69
N LEU A 88 -9.08 -8.21 -10.41
CA LEU A 88 -8.76 -6.99 -9.67
C LEU A 88 -7.81 -6.11 -10.50
N TYR A 89 -8.11 -4.82 -10.54
CA TYR A 89 -7.31 -3.80 -11.20
C TYR A 89 -6.83 -2.74 -10.20
N LEU A 90 -5.51 -2.55 -10.08
CA LEU A 90 -4.92 -1.56 -9.17
C LEU A 90 -4.34 -0.35 -9.93
N TRP A 91 -4.79 0.84 -9.56
CA TRP A 91 -4.30 2.10 -10.09
C TRP A 91 -3.35 2.76 -9.09
N PHE A 92 -2.03 2.69 -9.34
CA PHE A 92 -1.03 3.39 -8.55
C PHE A 92 -0.89 4.83 -9.03
N ASN A 93 -1.34 5.77 -8.20
CA ASN A 93 -1.23 7.20 -8.45
C ASN A 93 0.00 7.78 -7.74
N ASN A 94 0.77 8.62 -8.43
CA ASN A 94 1.96 9.31 -7.88
C ASN A 94 3.02 8.38 -7.26
N LEU A 95 3.37 7.28 -7.93
CA LEU A 95 4.47 6.44 -7.43
C LEU A 95 5.81 7.11 -7.78
N HIS A 96 6.50 7.66 -6.75
CA HIS A 96 7.79 8.34 -6.90
C HIS A 96 8.96 7.37 -7.10
N THR A 97 8.95 6.62 -8.20
CA THR A 97 10.05 5.71 -8.59
C THR A 97 11.38 6.43 -8.87
N GLY A 98 11.36 7.77 -8.96
CA GLY A 98 12.55 8.60 -9.13
C GLY A 98 13.32 8.93 -7.84
N ASP A 99 12.80 8.58 -6.66
CA ASP A 99 13.51 8.74 -5.38
C ASP A 99 14.31 7.46 -5.09
N PRO A 100 15.65 7.51 -4.96
CA PRO A 100 16.46 6.31 -4.73
C PRO A 100 16.08 5.56 -3.45
N VAL A 101 15.51 6.25 -2.45
CA VAL A 101 15.06 5.62 -1.19
C VAL A 101 13.77 4.82 -1.40
N LEU A 102 12.93 5.23 -2.35
CA LEU A 102 11.66 4.56 -2.66
C LEU A 102 11.77 3.61 -3.85
N ALA A 103 12.74 3.81 -4.75
CA ALA A 103 12.90 3.04 -5.98
C ALA A 103 13.06 1.54 -5.70
N GLU A 104 13.93 1.16 -4.76
CA GLU A 104 14.13 -0.25 -4.37
C GLU A 104 12.86 -0.85 -3.75
N HIS A 105 12.13 -0.06 -2.95
CA HIS A 105 10.87 -0.49 -2.34
C HIS A 105 9.73 -0.61 -3.35
N ALA A 106 9.64 0.33 -4.30
CA ALA A 106 8.68 0.30 -5.38
C ALA A 106 8.92 -0.90 -6.29
N GLU A 107 10.18 -1.16 -6.66
CA GLU A 107 10.55 -2.34 -7.46
C GLU A 107 10.16 -3.64 -6.75
N ALA A 108 10.41 -3.76 -5.45
CA ALA A 108 10.01 -4.94 -4.68
C ALA A 108 8.48 -5.14 -4.65
N ILE A 109 7.70 -4.06 -4.50
CA ILE A 109 6.23 -4.13 -4.53
C ILE A 109 5.72 -4.49 -5.93
N LEU A 110 6.31 -3.92 -6.98
CA LEU A 110 5.98 -4.24 -8.37
C LEU A 110 6.32 -5.69 -8.69
N SER A 111 7.42 -6.22 -8.16
CA SER A 111 7.78 -7.64 -8.28
C SER A 111 6.70 -8.52 -7.68
N VAL A 112 6.25 -8.23 -6.46
CA VAL A 112 5.14 -8.96 -5.81
C VAL A 112 3.86 -8.86 -6.65
N CYS A 113 3.53 -7.67 -7.17
CA CYS A 113 2.37 -7.51 -8.04
C CYS A 113 2.50 -8.39 -9.29
N ASN A 114 3.69 -8.47 -9.89
CA ASN A 114 3.94 -9.33 -11.05
C ASN A 114 3.77 -10.82 -10.71
N ASP A 115 4.25 -11.26 -9.55
CA ASP A 115 4.05 -12.64 -9.11
C ASP A 115 2.55 -12.96 -8.92
N VAL A 116 1.76 -11.99 -8.44
CA VAL A 116 0.29 -12.11 -8.35
C VAL A 116 -0.36 -12.17 -9.74
N VAL A 117 0.14 -11.43 -10.74
CA VAL A 117 -0.35 -11.53 -12.13
C VAL A 117 -0.17 -12.94 -12.67
N ASP A 118 1.02 -13.51 -12.45
CA ASP A 118 1.32 -14.87 -12.88
C ASP A 118 0.42 -15.86 -12.15
N PHE A 119 0.22 -15.71 -10.84
CA PHE A 119 -0.70 -16.54 -10.06
C PHE A 119 -2.14 -16.44 -10.59
N ALA A 120 -2.64 -15.23 -10.82
CA ALA A 120 -3.98 -14.97 -11.33
C ALA A 120 -4.19 -15.62 -12.71
N SER A 121 -3.24 -15.41 -13.61
CA SER A 121 -3.27 -15.98 -14.96
C SER A 121 -3.28 -17.51 -14.94
N ASN A 122 -2.56 -18.14 -14.01
CA ASN A 122 -2.58 -19.59 -13.81
C ASN A 122 -3.92 -20.12 -13.24
N LYS A 123 -4.76 -19.25 -12.69
CA LYS A 123 -6.05 -19.58 -12.04
C LYS A 123 -7.26 -19.14 -12.87
N ASP A 124 -7.05 -18.76 -14.14
CA ASP A 124 -8.07 -18.16 -15.00
C ASP A 124 -8.72 -16.92 -14.34
N ARG A 125 -7.90 -16.11 -13.67
CA ARG A 125 -8.27 -14.81 -13.08
C ARG A 125 -7.47 -13.69 -13.71
N LEU A 126 -8.06 -12.50 -13.72
CA LEU A 126 -7.41 -11.30 -14.23
C LEU A 126 -6.85 -10.47 -13.08
N PHE A 127 -5.56 -10.18 -13.12
CA PHE A 127 -4.95 -9.18 -12.27
C PHE A 127 -4.14 -8.23 -13.12
N ALA A 128 -4.45 -6.94 -13.05
CA ALA A 128 -3.79 -5.91 -13.81
C ALA A 128 -3.50 -4.70 -12.92
N TYR A 129 -2.45 -3.95 -13.24
CA TYR A 129 -2.10 -2.75 -12.49
C TYR A 129 -1.52 -1.68 -13.40
N SER A 130 -1.79 -0.42 -13.09
CA SER A 130 -1.21 0.73 -13.78
C SER A 130 -0.40 1.58 -12.83
N VAL A 131 0.73 2.08 -13.33
CA VAL A 131 1.63 2.93 -12.55
C VAL A 131 1.72 4.30 -13.19
N ILE A 132 1.08 5.28 -12.58
CA ILE A 132 1.23 6.68 -12.93
C ILE A 132 2.49 7.20 -12.26
N HIS A 133 3.49 7.43 -13.10
CA HIS A 133 4.72 8.07 -12.71
C HIS A 133 4.45 9.56 -12.52
N ALA A 134 4.42 10.02 -11.27
CA ALA A 134 4.76 11.41 -11.02
C ALA A 134 6.20 11.59 -11.51
N GLY A 135 6.46 12.57 -12.37
CA GLY A 135 7.82 12.87 -12.80
C GLY A 135 8.80 13.08 -11.63
N LYS A 136 10.05 13.39 -11.97
CA LYS A 136 11.11 13.66 -10.98
C LYS A 136 10.60 14.66 -9.92
N HIS A 137 10.73 14.29 -8.65
CA HIS A 137 10.53 15.22 -7.55
C HIS A 137 11.38 16.47 -7.87
N PRO A 138 10.81 17.70 -7.93
CA PRO A 138 11.66 18.87 -7.83
C PRO A 138 12.44 18.74 -6.52
N ASP A 139 13.74 19.04 -6.59
CA ASP A 139 14.70 18.95 -5.48
C ASP A 139 14.05 19.46 -4.18
N PRO A 140 14.18 18.74 -3.05
CA PRO A 140 13.69 19.25 -1.78
C PRO A 140 14.43 20.56 -1.48
N GLU A 141 13.70 21.66 -1.25
CA GLU A 141 14.30 22.74 -0.48
C GLU A 141 14.73 22.14 0.88
N PRO A 142 16.02 22.22 1.21
CA PRO A 142 16.56 21.51 2.36
C PRO A 142 16.01 22.14 3.64
N GLY A 143 15.40 21.34 4.52
CA GLY A 143 15.29 21.78 5.92
C GLY A 143 14.10 21.36 6.77
N VAL A 144 13.48 20.19 6.61
CA VAL A 144 12.63 19.68 7.70
C VAL A 144 12.97 18.22 8.01
N ALA A 145 13.73 18.05 9.09
CA ALA A 145 13.99 16.76 9.70
C ALA A 145 12.66 16.08 10.09
N PRO A 146 12.50 14.77 9.86
CA PRO A 146 11.38 14.05 10.46
C PRO A 146 11.52 14.12 11.98
N THR A 147 10.50 14.65 12.64
CA THR A 147 10.36 14.52 14.10
C THR A 147 10.43 13.04 14.45
N PRO A 148 11.34 12.62 15.35
CA PRO A 148 11.34 11.26 15.84
C PRO A 148 9.98 10.97 16.47
N TYR A 149 9.51 9.75 16.27
CA TYR A 149 8.36 9.19 16.95
C TYR A 149 8.72 9.07 18.44
N SER A 150 8.65 10.19 19.17
CA SER A 150 8.47 10.17 20.61
C SER A 150 7.08 9.58 20.84
N GLY A 151 7.03 8.27 21.08
CA GLY A 151 5.87 7.69 21.73
C GLY A 151 5.62 8.48 23.02
N PRO A 152 4.37 8.86 23.32
CA PRO A 152 4.07 9.49 24.59
C PRO A 152 4.48 8.53 25.70
N GLU A 153 5.31 9.05 26.59
CA GLU A 153 5.50 8.54 27.94
C GLU A 153 4.12 8.28 28.53
N ASP A 154 3.76 7.01 28.71
CA ASP A 154 2.65 6.61 29.57
C ASP A 154 3.14 6.81 31.01
N ASP A 155 3.12 8.07 31.43
CA ASP A 155 3.21 8.48 32.82
C ASP A 155 1.79 8.35 33.40
N ALA A 156 1.50 7.18 33.95
CA ALA A 156 0.35 6.93 34.80
C ALA A 156 0.84 6.46 36.18
N ASP A 157 1.22 7.47 36.96
CA ASP A 157 0.73 7.72 38.32
C ASP A 157 0.96 6.63 39.41
N VAL A 158 1.98 6.93 40.23
CA VAL A 158 1.91 7.03 41.70
C VAL A 158 1.28 5.85 42.47
N LYS A 159 2.15 5.13 43.20
CA LYS A 159 2.05 5.10 44.67
C LYS A 159 3.40 4.86 45.32
N SER A 160 4.00 5.96 45.76
CA SER A 160 4.89 5.96 46.91
C SER A 160 4.16 5.37 48.11
N THR A 161 4.68 4.30 48.70
CA THR A 161 4.47 4.05 50.12
C THR A 161 5.84 3.82 50.75
N THR A 162 6.35 4.90 51.34
CA THR A 162 7.42 4.87 52.31
C THR A 162 6.75 4.61 53.65
N ALA A 163 7.01 3.48 54.28
CA ALA A 163 6.76 3.24 55.70
C ALA A 163 7.51 1.97 56.13
N ASP A 164 8.84 2.05 56.21
CA ASP A 164 9.60 1.26 57.17
C ASP A 164 10.01 2.25 58.26
N GLY A 165 9.28 2.17 59.37
CA GLY A 165 9.22 3.14 60.44
C GLY A 165 8.33 2.58 61.54
N ASP A 166 8.74 1.43 62.06
CA ASP A 166 8.27 0.88 63.32
C ASP A 166 8.93 1.70 64.45
N ASP A 167 8.18 2.66 64.97
CA ASP A 167 8.52 3.44 66.15
C ASP A 167 7.73 2.86 67.32
N THR A 168 8.41 2.26 68.30
CA THR A 168 8.18 2.62 69.72
C THR A 168 9.25 2.07 70.66
N GLU A 169 9.80 3.00 71.44
CA GLU A 169 10.58 2.83 72.66
C GLU A 169 9.92 1.95 73.74
N GLU A 170 10.79 1.25 74.47
CA GLU A 170 10.90 1.02 75.93
C GLU A 170 9.70 0.74 76.87
N ASP A 171 10.07 -0.02 77.93
CA ASP A 171 9.42 -0.26 79.23
C ASP A 171 8.31 -1.33 79.34
N TYR A 172 8.70 -2.54 79.78
CA TYR A 172 8.38 -3.11 81.12
C TYR A 172 9.13 -4.43 81.39
#